data_AF-A0A519ESC6-F1
#
_entry.id   AF-A0A519ESC6-F1
#
_cell.length_a   1.000
_cell.length_b   1.000
_cell.length_c   1.000
_cell.angle_alpha   90.00
_cell.angle_beta   90.00
_cell.angle_gamma   90.00
#
_symmetry.space_group_name_H-M   'P 1'
#
loop_
_entity.id
_entity.type
_entity.pdbx_description
1 polymer ?
#
loop_
_entity_poly.entity_id
_entity_poly.type
_entity_poly.pdbx_seq_one_letter_code
_entity_poly.pdbx_strand_id
1 'polypeptide(L)'
;RGVLTPHVDLLAGKMLVSLTKGIEADTFKLMSEILEDIAPAARIGVLSGPNLAREIAEHALTATVVASEDEDLCQQVQAALHGRTFRVYASADRFGVELGGALKNVYAIIAGMAVALNMGENTKSMLITRALAEMTRFAVSQGANPMTFLGLAGVGDLIVTCSSPKSRNYQVGFALGQGLSLDEAVTRLGEVAEGVNTLKVLKTKAQELQVYMPLVAGLHAILFEGRTLEQVIELLMRAEPKTDVDFISTSGFN
;
A
#
# COMPACT_ATOMS: atom_id res chain seq x y z
N ARG A 1 19.32 4.37 -2.42
CA ARG A 1 20.69 4.40 -1.87
C ARG A 1 21.70 5.03 -2.84
N GLY A 2 22.05 4.36 -3.95
CA GLY A 2 23.14 4.83 -4.85
C GLY A 2 23.05 6.26 -5.40
N VAL A 3 21.85 6.83 -5.56
CA VAL A 3 21.66 8.23 -6.00
C VAL A 3 21.88 9.25 -4.86
N LEU A 4 21.49 8.91 -3.63
CA LEU A 4 21.48 9.88 -2.52
C LEU A 4 22.77 9.85 -1.70
N THR A 5 23.43 8.70 -1.59
CA THR A 5 24.67 8.53 -0.81
C THR A 5 25.81 9.51 -1.22
N PRO A 6 26.00 9.86 -2.51
CA PRO A 6 27.01 10.87 -2.88
C PRO A 6 26.69 12.30 -2.42
N HIS A 7 25.48 12.57 -1.91
CA HIS A 7 25.00 13.92 -1.61
C HIS A 7 24.65 14.13 -0.13
N VAL A 8 25.05 13.23 0.78
CA VAL A 8 24.65 13.25 2.20
C VAL A 8 24.92 14.60 2.87
N ASP A 9 26.09 15.20 2.64
CA ASP A 9 26.45 16.50 3.23
C ASP A 9 25.50 17.63 2.79
N LEU A 10 24.98 17.57 1.56
CA LEU A 10 24.01 18.55 1.04
C LEU A 10 22.61 18.38 1.62
N LEU A 11 22.30 17.18 2.13
CA LEU A 11 21.00 16.81 2.69
C LEU A 11 20.89 17.12 4.19
N ALA A 12 22.01 17.37 4.87
CA ALA A 12 22.01 17.69 6.30
C ALA A 12 21.14 18.92 6.62
N GLY A 13 20.24 18.77 7.59
CA GLY A 13 19.29 19.80 8.01
C GLY A 13 18.18 20.12 7.00
N LYS A 14 18.15 19.46 5.84
CA LYS A 14 17.10 19.65 4.82
C LYS A 14 15.86 18.83 5.16
N MET A 15 14.71 19.29 4.65
CA MET A 15 13.48 18.51 4.67
C MET A 15 13.45 17.59 3.46
N LEU A 16 13.29 16.29 3.68
CA LEU A 16 13.17 15.26 2.64
C LEU A 16 11.82 14.59 2.77
N VAL A 17 11.04 14.58 1.68
CA VAL A 17 9.72 13.95 1.64
C VAL A 17 9.75 12.79 0.65
N SER A 18 9.58 11.56 1.13
CA SER A 18 9.45 10.40 0.25
C SER A 18 8.04 10.33 -0.34
N LEU A 19 7.96 10.25 -1.67
CA LEU A 19 6.73 9.91 -2.40
C LEU A 19 6.74 8.46 -2.90
N THR A 20 7.84 7.74 -2.65
CA THR A 20 8.02 6.36 -3.10
C THR A 20 7.21 5.43 -2.20
N LYS A 21 6.45 4.52 -2.82
CA LYS A 21 5.61 3.55 -2.10
C LYS A 21 6.20 2.15 -2.29
N GLY A 22 6.74 1.57 -1.24
CA GLY A 22 7.37 0.25 -1.33
C GLY A 22 8.15 -0.12 -0.08
N ILE A 23 8.74 -1.31 -0.12
CA ILE A 23 9.51 -1.89 0.98
C ILE A 23 10.81 -2.46 0.40
N GLU A 24 11.96 -2.19 1.01
CA GLU A 24 13.25 -2.79 0.64
C GLU A 24 13.23 -4.29 0.97
N ALA A 25 13.46 -5.13 -0.04
CA ALA A 25 13.23 -6.56 0.07
C ALA A 25 14.15 -7.26 1.09
N ASP A 26 15.41 -6.86 1.15
CA ASP A 26 16.41 -7.54 1.99
C ASP A 26 16.28 -7.18 3.48
N THR A 27 15.79 -5.98 3.78
CA THR A 27 15.80 -5.41 5.14
C THR A 27 14.39 -5.19 5.72
N PHE A 28 13.36 -5.29 4.88
CA PHE A 28 12.00 -4.83 5.17
C PHE A 28 11.90 -3.33 5.49
N LYS A 29 12.92 -2.52 5.19
CA LYS A 29 12.88 -1.09 5.48
C LYS A 29 11.92 -0.35 4.55
N LEU A 30 11.16 0.57 5.14
CA LEU A 30 10.37 1.56 4.43
C LEU A 30 11.28 2.63 3.82
N MET A 31 10.74 3.41 2.88
CA MET A 31 11.54 4.40 2.16
C MET A 31 12.02 5.52 3.08
N SER A 32 11.23 5.90 4.08
CA SER A 32 11.65 6.86 5.12
C SER A 32 12.81 6.34 5.97
N GLU A 33 12.81 5.07 6.37
CA GLU A 33 13.90 4.43 7.12
C GLU A 33 15.19 4.35 6.28
N ILE A 34 15.06 4.11 4.97
CA ILE A 34 16.19 4.17 4.04
C ILE A 34 16.73 5.61 3.94
N LEU A 35 15.87 6.63 3.97
CA LEU A 35 16.30 8.02 4.00
C LEU A 35 17.02 8.36 5.30
N GLU A 36 16.56 7.84 6.45
CA GLU A 36 17.21 8.00 7.75
C GLU A 36 18.61 7.39 7.77
N ASP A 37 18.77 6.18 7.21
CA ASP A 37 20.08 5.54 7.06
C ASP A 37 21.06 6.39 6.24
N ILE A 38 20.57 7.01 5.16
CA ILE A 38 21.42 7.73 4.21
C ILE A 38 21.73 9.14 4.71
N ALA A 39 20.71 9.85 5.20
CA ALA A 39 20.78 11.25 5.58
C ALA A 39 20.23 11.44 7.01
N PRO A 40 20.94 10.96 8.05
CA PRO A 40 20.44 10.95 9.42
C PRO A 40 20.24 12.36 10.02
N ALA A 41 20.88 13.38 9.44
CA ALA A 41 20.70 14.78 9.84
C ALA A 41 19.57 15.49 9.08
N ALA A 42 18.88 14.81 8.17
CA ALA A 42 17.73 15.37 7.46
C ALA A 42 16.45 15.24 8.29
N ARG A 43 15.49 16.13 8.04
CA ARG A 43 14.13 16.08 8.59
C ARG A 43 13.27 15.32 7.60
N ILE A 44 12.69 14.18 7.99
CA ILE A 44 12.11 13.23 7.05
C ILE A 44 10.58 13.16 7.19
N GLY A 45 9.90 13.24 6.06
CA GLY A 45 8.47 12.99 5.94
C GLY A 45 8.14 12.07 4.77
N VAL A 46 6.87 11.71 4.66
CA VAL A 46 6.33 10.92 3.56
C VAL A 46 5.07 11.60 3.00
N LEU A 47 4.76 11.34 1.74
CA LEU A 47 3.52 11.81 1.13
C LEU A 47 2.81 10.65 0.44
N SER A 48 1.60 10.34 0.90
CA SER A 48 0.79 9.23 0.39
C SER A 48 -0.70 9.57 0.43
N GLY A 49 -1.47 8.89 -0.42
CA GLY A 49 -2.86 9.22 -0.73
C GLY A 49 -3.23 8.87 -2.17
N PRO A 50 -4.50 9.06 -2.55
CA PRO A 50 -5.05 8.76 -3.87
C PRO A 50 -4.49 9.73 -4.95
N ASN A 51 -3.23 9.50 -5.31
CA ASN A 51 -2.43 10.44 -6.10
C ASN A 51 -2.15 9.91 -7.50
N LEU A 52 -3.20 9.70 -8.32
CA LEU A 52 -3.01 9.33 -9.72
C LEU A 52 -2.33 10.49 -10.46
N ALA A 53 -1.05 10.31 -10.82
CA ALA A 53 -0.20 11.38 -11.34
C ALA A 53 -0.79 12.14 -12.54
N ARG A 54 -1.46 11.42 -13.45
CA ARG A 54 -2.11 12.03 -14.61
C ARG A 54 -3.27 12.95 -14.23
N GLU A 55 -4.09 12.55 -13.26
CA GLU A 55 -5.23 13.37 -12.81
C GLU A 55 -4.76 14.63 -12.07
N ILE A 56 -3.67 14.51 -11.30
CA ILE A 56 -3.03 15.67 -10.68
C ILE A 56 -2.50 16.64 -11.75
N ALA A 57 -1.82 16.13 -12.78
CA ALA A 57 -1.30 16.94 -13.88
C ALA A 57 -2.42 17.60 -14.72
N GLU A 58 -3.59 16.96 -14.80
CA GLU A 58 -4.79 17.49 -15.45
C GLU A 58 -5.60 18.43 -14.53
N HIS A 59 -5.08 18.77 -13.34
CA HIS A 59 -5.74 19.62 -12.33
C HIS A 59 -7.11 19.09 -11.85
N ALA A 60 -7.33 17.78 -11.90
CA ALA A 60 -8.49 17.16 -11.27
C ALA A 60 -8.41 17.35 -9.73
N LEU A 61 -9.58 17.41 -9.09
CA LEU A 61 -9.66 17.56 -7.64
C LEU A 61 -9.15 16.29 -6.95
N THR A 62 -8.14 16.43 -6.10
CA THR A 62 -7.68 15.33 -5.24
C THR A 62 -7.15 15.84 -3.89
N ALA A 63 -6.84 14.90 -3.01
CA ALA A 63 -6.24 15.15 -1.73
C ALA A 63 -5.17 14.11 -1.37
N THR A 64 -4.18 14.53 -0.59
CA THR A 64 -3.09 13.68 -0.09
C THR A 64 -2.84 13.92 1.39
N VAL A 65 -2.06 13.02 2.00
CA VAL A 65 -1.50 13.18 3.34
C VAL A 65 0.00 13.39 3.23
N VAL A 66 0.54 14.43 3.89
CA VAL A 66 1.94 14.48 4.30
C VAL A 66 2.03 14.01 5.75
N ALA A 67 3.02 13.18 6.06
CA ALA A 67 3.21 12.68 7.41
C ALA A 67 4.66 12.71 7.88
N SER A 68 4.85 13.18 9.11
CA SER A 68 6.13 13.26 9.82
C SER A 68 5.86 13.52 11.30
N GLU A 69 6.76 13.07 12.16
CA GLU A 69 6.81 13.44 13.58
C GLU A 69 7.20 14.92 13.75
N ASP A 70 7.72 15.54 12.69
CA ASP A 70 8.07 16.95 12.61
C ASP A 70 6.91 17.79 12.05
N GLU A 71 6.29 18.57 12.94
CA GLU A 71 5.13 19.40 12.60
C GLU A 71 5.47 20.53 11.63
N ASP A 72 6.63 21.19 11.78
CA ASP A 72 7.04 22.28 10.90
C ASP A 72 7.33 21.75 9.49
N LEU A 73 7.91 20.55 9.35
CA LEU A 73 8.03 19.90 8.04
C LEU A 73 6.66 19.73 7.39
N CYS A 74 5.67 19.19 8.11
CA CYS A 74 4.32 18.99 7.58
C CYS A 74 3.68 20.33 7.15
N GLN A 75 3.81 21.37 7.97
CA GLN A 75 3.28 22.71 7.67
C GLN A 75 3.93 23.32 6.43
N GLN A 76 5.25 23.21 6.27
CA GLN A 76 5.97 23.71 5.09
C GLN A 76 5.55 22.97 3.82
N VAL A 77 5.38 21.64 3.89
CA VAL A 77 4.89 20.85 2.75
C VAL A 77 3.44 21.22 2.40
N GLN A 78 2.58 21.41 3.40
CA GLN A 78 1.22 21.90 3.18
C GLN A 78 1.24 23.28 2.50
N ALA A 79 2.03 24.22 2.99
CA ALA A 79 2.14 25.56 2.40
C ALA A 79 2.65 25.52 0.95
N ALA A 80 3.57 24.62 0.64
CA ALA A 80 4.15 24.50 -0.71
C ALA A 80 3.22 23.82 -1.73
N LEU A 81 2.46 22.82 -1.30
CA LEU A 81 1.72 21.94 -2.23
C LEU A 81 0.20 22.15 -2.20
N HIS A 82 -0.37 22.67 -1.11
CA HIS A 82 -1.81 22.90 -1.02
C HIS A 82 -2.26 23.96 -2.03
N GLY A 83 -3.33 23.66 -2.77
CA GLY A 83 -3.85 24.58 -3.77
C GLY A 83 -5.28 24.28 -4.15
N ARG A 84 -5.76 24.98 -5.19
CA ARG A 84 -7.16 24.94 -5.65
C ARG A 84 -7.68 23.54 -5.97
N THR A 85 -6.80 22.66 -6.47
CA THR A 85 -7.18 21.31 -6.95
C THR A 85 -6.44 20.19 -6.23
N PHE A 86 -5.53 20.52 -5.30
CA PHE A 86 -4.71 19.55 -4.57
C PHE A 86 -4.71 19.90 -3.08
N ARG A 87 -5.48 19.16 -2.29
CA ARG A 87 -5.60 19.39 -0.85
C ARG A 87 -4.62 18.54 -0.06
N VAL A 88 -3.82 19.16 0.79
CA VAL A 88 -2.83 18.46 1.62
C VAL A 88 -3.27 18.44 3.08
N TYR A 89 -3.39 17.25 3.65
CA TYR A 89 -3.63 17.00 5.07
C TYR A 89 -2.32 16.60 5.76
N ALA A 90 -2.13 17.00 7.02
CA ALA A 90 -0.99 16.59 7.83
C ALA A 90 -1.36 15.41 8.73
N SER A 91 -0.39 14.56 9.03
CA SER A 91 -0.49 13.47 10.00
C SER A 91 0.84 13.29 10.75
N ALA A 92 0.78 12.93 12.03
CA ALA A 92 1.96 12.53 12.78
C ALA A 92 2.32 11.05 12.58
N ASP A 93 1.40 10.24 12.02
CA ASP A 93 1.61 8.80 11.81
C ASP A 93 2.33 8.55 10.47
N ARG A 94 3.63 8.89 10.42
CA ARG A 94 4.48 8.65 9.25
C ARG A 94 4.49 7.18 8.84
N PHE A 95 4.65 6.31 9.83
CA PHE A 95 4.75 4.87 9.65
C PHE A 95 3.48 4.27 9.04
N GLY A 96 2.30 4.58 9.57
CA GLY A 96 1.02 4.10 9.04
C GLY A 96 0.71 4.63 7.64
N VAL A 97 1.03 5.90 7.35
CA VAL A 97 0.82 6.51 6.03
C VAL A 97 1.70 5.84 4.96
N GLU A 98 2.95 5.55 5.29
CA GLU A 98 3.88 4.90 4.38
C GLU A 98 3.52 3.44 4.13
N LEU A 99 3.20 2.68 5.19
CA LEU A 99 2.72 1.30 5.05
C LEU A 99 1.42 1.22 4.24
N GLY A 100 0.45 2.11 4.48
CA GLY A 100 -0.77 2.17 3.68
C GLY A 100 -0.48 2.27 2.18
N GLY A 101 0.45 3.16 1.81
CA GLY A 101 0.91 3.32 0.43
C GLY A 101 1.64 2.10 -0.12
N ALA A 102 2.50 1.46 0.68
CA ALA A 102 3.30 0.31 0.25
C ALA A 102 2.45 -0.97 0.08
N LEU A 103 1.50 -1.22 0.98
CA LEU A 103 0.73 -2.47 1.03
C LEU A 103 -0.39 -2.53 -0.02
N LYS A 104 -1.04 -1.39 -0.33
CA LYS A 104 -2.21 -1.35 -1.24
C LYS A 104 -1.96 -2.02 -2.61
N ASN A 105 -0.73 -1.92 -3.10
CA ASN A 105 -0.34 -2.38 -4.43
C ASN A 105 -0.50 -3.90 -4.57
N VAL A 106 -0.32 -4.66 -3.48
CA VAL A 106 -0.57 -6.10 -3.44
C VAL A 106 -2.04 -6.40 -3.72
N TYR A 107 -2.95 -5.68 -3.06
CA TYR A 107 -4.40 -5.90 -3.20
C TYR A 107 -4.95 -5.42 -4.55
N ALA A 108 -4.29 -4.47 -5.20
CA ALA A 108 -4.63 -4.09 -6.56
C ALA A 108 -4.45 -5.24 -7.56
N ILE A 109 -3.49 -6.15 -7.34
CA ILE A 109 -3.32 -7.38 -8.13
C ILE A 109 -4.56 -8.28 -7.95
N ILE A 110 -5.01 -8.47 -6.70
CA ILE A 110 -6.21 -9.27 -6.40
C ILE A 110 -7.45 -8.66 -7.06
N ALA A 111 -7.60 -7.33 -7.02
CA ALA A 111 -8.70 -6.64 -7.66
C ALA A 111 -8.68 -6.82 -9.19
N GLY A 112 -7.51 -6.74 -9.82
CA GLY A 112 -7.34 -7.03 -11.25
C GLY A 112 -7.76 -8.46 -11.62
N MET A 113 -7.36 -9.45 -10.83
CA MET A 113 -7.75 -10.85 -11.02
C MET A 113 -9.27 -11.02 -10.93
N ALA A 114 -9.90 -10.45 -9.90
CA ALA A 114 -11.35 -10.52 -9.72
C ALA A 114 -12.11 -9.94 -10.92
N VAL A 115 -11.60 -8.86 -11.51
CA VAL A 115 -12.22 -8.24 -12.70
C VAL A 115 -12.05 -9.11 -13.94
N ALA A 116 -10.86 -9.70 -14.18
CA ALA A 116 -10.64 -10.59 -15.32
C ALA A 116 -11.57 -11.82 -15.29
N LEU A 117 -12.01 -12.24 -14.11
CA LEU A 117 -12.90 -13.38 -13.89
C LEU A 117 -14.38 -13.00 -13.89
N ASN A 118 -14.71 -11.76 -14.25
CA ASN A 118 -16.07 -11.24 -14.24
C ASN A 118 -16.78 -11.37 -12.88
N MET A 119 -16.03 -11.28 -11.78
CA MET A 119 -16.63 -11.28 -10.44
C MET A 119 -17.49 -10.02 -10.24
N GLY A 120 -18.64 -10.19 -9.59
CA GLY A 120 -19.60 -9.11 -9.35
C GLY A 120 -19.12 -8.08 -8.32
N GLU A 121 -19.84 -6.96 -8.24
CA GLU A 121 -19.52 -5.84 -7.34
C GLU A 121 -19.53 -6.23 -5.85
N ASN A 122 -20.35 -7.21 -5.45
CA ASN A 122 -20.34 -7.74 -4.09
C ASN A 122 -18.99 -8.36 -3.73
N THR A 123 -18.40 -9.16 -4.63
CA THR A 123 -17.10 -9.78 -4.42
C THR A 123 -16.00 -8.74 -4.39
N LYS A 124 -16.03 -7.76 -5.30
CA LYS A 124 -15.06 -6.65 -5.30
C LYS A 124 -15.11 -5.85 -3.99
N SER A 125 -16.31 -5.52 -3.53
CA SER A 125 -16.51 -4.79 -2.27
C SER A 125 -16.00 -5.60 -1.07
N MET A 126 -16.32 -6.90 -1.01
CA MET A 126 -15.81 -7.81 0.02
C MET A 126 -14.27 -7.85 0.02
N LEU A 127 -13.65 -7.99 -1.15
CA LEU A 127 -12.19 -8.02 -1.30
C LEU A 127 -11.54 -6.73 -0.81
N ILE A 128 -12.09 -5.56 -1.16
CA ILE A 128 -11.56 -4.26 -0.71
C ILE A 128 -11.66 -4.15 0.82
N THR A 129 -12.79 -4.52 1.41
CA THR A 129 -12.97 -4.46 2.88
C THR A 129 -12.01 -5.41 3.60
N ARG A 130 -11.85 -6.64 3.11
CA ARG A 130 -10.91 -7.60 3.70
C ARG A 130 -9.45 -7.20 3.49
N ALA A 131 -9.12 -6.58 2.35
CA ALA A 131 -7.81 -5.99 2.08
C ALA A 131 -7.46 -4.89 3.08
N LEU A 132 -8.40 -3.97 3.33
CA LEU A 132 -8.23 -2.91 4.34
C LEU A 132 -7.98 -3.50 5.73
N ALA A 133 -8.72 -4.55 6.10
CA ALA A 133 -8.54 -5.22 7.38
C ALA A 133 -7.14 -5.87 7.49
N GLU A 134 -6.64 -6.53 6.44
CA GLU A 134 -5.28 -7.09 6.43
C GLU A 134 -4.19 -6.01 6.52
N MET A 135 -4.32 -4.94 5.73
CA MET A 135 -3.41 -3.79 5.80
C MET A 135 -3.35 -3.21 7.22
N THR A 136 -4.52 -3.03 7.85
CA THR A 136 -4.63 -2.46 9.19
C THR A 136 -4.03 -3.39 10.24
N ARG A 137 -4.38 -4.69 10.23
CA ARG A 137 -3.81 -5.68 11.15
C ARG A 137 -2.29 -5.74 11.08
N PHE A 138 -1.75 -5.79 9.86
CA PHE A 138 -0.31 -5.82 9.65
C PHE A 138 0.37 -4.55 10.17
N ALA A 139 -0.15 -3.38 9.81
CA ALA A 139 0.46 -2.12 10.22
C ALA A 139 0.39 -1.91 11.74
N VAL A 140 -0.73 -2.23 12.38
CA VAL A 140 -0.88 -2.13 13.84
C VAL A 140 0.05 -3.09 14.57
N SER A 141 0.28 -4.30 14.03
CA SER A 141 1.26 -5.23 14.61
C SER A 141 2.68 -4.67 14.66
N GLN A 142 2.97 -3.65 13.85
CA GLN A 142 4.24 -2.93 13.81
C GLN A 142 4.18 -1.53 14.43
N GLY A 143 3.08 -1.16 15.10
CA GLY A 143 2.95 0.10 15.85
C GLY A 143 2.27 1.25 15.09
N ALA A 144 1.72 1.03 13.90
CA ALA A 144 0.94 2.05 13.20
C ALA A 144 -0.37 2.38 13.92
N ASN A 145 -0.89 3.60 13.72
CA ASN A 145 -2.21 3.97 14.23
C ASN A 145 -3.31 3.37 13.33
N PRO A 146 -4.24 2.56 13.86
CA PRO A 146 -5.33 1.99 13.04
C PRO A 146 -6.20 3.06 12.36
N MET A 147 -6.34 4.25 12.97
CA MET A 147 -7.17 5.32 12.43
C MET A 147 -6.63 5.90 11.11
N THR A 148 -5.32 5.77 10.85
CA THR A 148 -4.70 6.18 9.59
C THR A 148 -5.28 5.44 8.40
N PHE A 149 -5.69 4.18 8.59
CA PHE A 149 -6.23 3.34 7.54
C PHE A 149 -7.65 3.74 7.12
N LEU A 150 -8.38 4.48 7.96
CA LEU A 150 -9.68 5.05 7.61
C LEU A 150 -9.55 6.33 6.76
N GLY A 151 -8.35 6.89 6.65
CA GLY A 151 -8.06 8.12 5.91
C GLY A 151 -7.65 7.93 4.45
N LEU A 152 -7.21 9.03 3.83
CA LEU A 152 -6.78 9.07 2.43
C LEU A 152 -5.61 8.12 2.13
N ALA A 153 -4.63 8.00 3.03
CA ALA A 153 -3.45 7.15 2.84
C ALA A 153 -3.74 5.64 2.99
N GLY A 154 -4.86 5.29 3.61
CA GLY A 154 -5.33 3.91 3.74
C GLY A 154 -6.41 3.60 2.72
N VAL A 155 -7.67 3.61 3.17
CA VAL A 155 -8.84 3.23 2.35
C VAL A 155 -8.98 4.08 1.09
N GLY A 156 -8.68 5.38 1.13
CA GLY A 156 -8.77 6.25 -0.04
C GLY A 156 -7.84 5.80 -1.17
N ASP A 157 -6.57 5.59 -0.85
CA ASP A 157 -5.56 5.15 -1.80
C ASP A 157 -5.77 3.69 -2.24
N LEU A 158 -6.26 2.83 -1.34
CA LEU A 158 -6.65 1.46 -1.67
C LEU A 158 -7.77 1.42 -2.73
N ILE A 159 -8.86 2.16 -2.52
CA ILE A 159 -10.02 2.17 -3.42
C ILE A 159 -9.60 2.62 -4.83
N VAL A 160 -8.89 3.74 -4.95
CA VAL A 160 -8.50 4.26 -6.27
C VAL A 160 -7.56 3.29 -6.99
N THR A 161 -6.68 2.60 -6.25
CA THR A 161 -5.71 1.68 -6.84
C THR A 161 -6.36 0.37 -7.28
N CYS A 162 -7.32 -0.15 -6.50
CA CYS A 162 -8.07 -1.35 -6.83
C CYS A 162 -9.13 -1.13 -7.91
N SER A 163 -9.59 0.11 -8.10
CA SER A 163 -10.65 0.44 -9.07
C SER A 163 -10.12 0.99 -10.39
N SER A 164 -8.81 1.28 -10.50
CA SER A 164 -8.24 1.96 -11.66
C SER A 164 -7.54 0.98 -12.61
N PRO A 165 -8.02 0.82 -13.86
CA PRO A 165 -7.32 0.02 -14.87
C PRO A 165 -5.99 0.66 -15.30
N LYS A 166 -5.70 1.89 -14.88
CA LYS A 166 -4.40 2.56 -15.10
C LYS A 166 -3.32 2.08 -14.11
N SER A 167 -3.70 1.39 -13.03
CA SER A 167 -2.75 0.83 -12.07
C SER A 167 -1.99 -0.35 -12.69
N ARG A 168 -0.66 -0.30 -12.67
CA ARG A 168 0.19 -1.40 -13.18
C ARG A 168 -0.06 -2.71 -12.42
N ASN A 169 -0.21 -2.64 -11.10
CA ASN A 169 -0.53 -3.79 -10.26
C ASN A 169 -1.89 -4.40 -10.63
N TYR A 170 -2.88 -3.54 -10.91
CA TYR A 170 -4.18 -3.99 -11.40
C TYR A 170 -4.06 -4.70 -12.76
N GLN A 171 -3.25 -4.17 -13.68
CA GLN A 171 -3.03 -4.80 -14.99
C GLN A 171 -2.31 -6.15 -14.89
N VAL A 172 -1.34 -6.29 -13.98
CA VAL A 172 -0.72 -7.59 -13.66
C VAL A 172 -1.80 -8.57 -13.19
N GLY A 173 -2.60 -8.17 -12.20
CA GLY A 173 -3.72 -8.96 -11.71
C GLY A 173 -4.68 -9.40 -12.80
N PHE A 174 -5.05 -8.46 -13.68
CA PHE A 174 -5.95 -8.73 -14.79
C PHE A 174 -5.37 -9.75 -15.77
N ALA A 175 -4.09 -9.62 -16.13
CA ALA A 175 -3.40 -10.59 -16.99
C ALA A 175 -3.35 -11.99 -16.36
N LEU A 176 -3.05 -12.08 -15.06
CA LEU A 176 -3.06 -13.34 -14.31
C LEU A 176 -4.45 -13.99 -14.31
N GLY A 177 -5.51 -13.20 -14.11
CA GLY A 177 -6.88 -13.69 -14.17
C GLY A 177 -7.33 -14.12 -15.58
N GLN A 178 -6.63 -13.69 -16.64
CA GLN A 178 -6.79 -14.20 -18.01
C GLN A 178 -6.03 -15.51 -18.26
N GLY A 179 -5.33 -16.05 -17.26
CA GLY A 179 -4.57 -17.30 -17.34
C GLY A 179 -3.13 -17.13 -17.81
N LEU A 180 -2.62 -15.90 -17.92
CA LEU A 180 -1.20 -15.68 -18.20
C LEU A 180 -0.36 -16.01 -16.96
N SER A 181 0.84 -16.52 -17.19
CA SER A 181 1.87 -16.63 -16.16
C SER A 181 2.35 -15.25 -15.71
N LEU A 182 2.99 -15.19 -14.53
CA LEU A 182 3.58 -13.96 -14.01
C LEU A 182 4.63 -13.39 -14.98
N ASP A 183 5.46 -14.25 -15.59
CA ASP A 183 6.49 -13.83 -16.53
C ASP A 183 5.89 -13.23 -17.81
N GLU A 184 4.81 -13.81 -18.34
CA GLU A 184 4.08 -13.26 -19.49
C GLU A 184 3.41 -11.92 -19.15
N ALA A 185 2.82 -11.81 -17.96
CA ALA A 185 2.21 -10.57 -17.49
C ALA A 185 3.26 -9.44 -17.35
N VAL A 186 4.42 -9.74 -16.76
CA VAL A 186 5.54 -8.78 -16.62
C VAL A 186 6.09 -8.40 -17.99
N THR A 187 6.30 -9.37 -18.88
CA THR A 187 6.81 -9.12 -20.25
C THR A 187 5.88 -8.21 -21.03
N ARG A 188 4.56 -8.43 -20.91
CA ARG A 188 3.54 -7.59 -21.57
C ARG A 188 3.55 -6.15 -21.08
N LEU A 189 3.88 -5.93 -19.80
CA LEU A 189 3.87 -4.60 -19.17
C LEU A 189 5.22 -3.90 -19.24
N GLY A 190 6.30 -4.62 -19.53
CA GLY A 190 7.65 -4.11 -19.73
C GLY A 190 8.46 -3.91 -18.43
N GLU A 191 7.86 -4.14 -17.26
CA GLU A 191 8.53 -4.04 -15.96
C GLU A 191 7.79 -4.85 -14.88
N VAL A 192 8.51 -5.22 -13.81
CA VAL A 192 7.92 -5.91 -12.65
C VAL A 192 7.12 -4.91 -11.82
N ALA A 193 5.84 -5.18 -11.59
CA ALA A 193 5.01 -4.32 -10.75
C ALA A 193 5.44 -4.41 -9.27
N GLU A 194 5.50 -3.25 -8.61
CA GLU A 194 5.93 -3.11 -7.20
C GLU A 194 5.21 -4.07 -6.25
N GLY A 195 3.90 -4.29 -6.46
CA GLY A 195 3.08 -5.16 -5.62
C GLY A 195 3.53 -6.62 -5.64
N VAL A 196 4.13 -7.10 -6.74
CA VAL A 196 4.68 -8.47 -6.83
C VAL A 196 5.91 -8.60 -5.93
N ASN A 197 6.76 -7.57 -5.92
CA ASN A 197 7.94 -7.54 -5.05
C ASN A 197 7.51 -7.39 -3.58
N THR A 198 6.62 -6.45 -3.28
CA THR A 198 6.07 -6.24 -1.93
C THR A 198 5.43 -7.51 -1.37
N LEU A 199 4.69 -8.26 -2.20
CA LEU A 199 4.03 -9.50 -1.79
C LEU A 199 5.00 -10.54 -1.20
N LYS A 200 6.17 -10.75 -1.83
CA LYS A 200 7.16 -11.73 -1.36
C LYS A 200 7.63 -11.41 0.06
N VAL A 201 7.99 -10.15 0.28
CA VAL A 201 8.51 -9.69 1.57
C VAL A 201 7.41 -9.62 2.61
N LEU A 202 6.23 -9.12 2.24
CA LEU A 202 5.07 -8.99 3.11
C LEU A 202 4.60 -10.35 3.64
N LYS A 203 4.49 -11.37 2.77
CA LYS A 203 4.09 -12.72 3.20
C LYS A 203 5.07 -13.27 4.23
N THR A 204 6.37 -13.13 3.98
CA THR A 204 7.41 -13.61 4.90
C THR A 204 7.32 -12.89 6.24
N LYS A 205 7.21 -11.56 6.21
CA LYS A 205 7.11 -10.76 7.43
C LYS A 205 5.84 -11.02 8.24
N ALA A 206 4.70 -11.21 7.56
CA ALA A 206 3.44 -11.55 8.20
C ALA A 206 3.52 -12.90 8.93
N GLN A 207 4.25 -13.88 8.36
CA GLN A 207 4.48 -15.17 9.01
C GLN A 207 5.36 -15.05 10.26
N GLU A 208 6.46 -14.29 10.18
CA GLU A 208 7.33 -14.00 11.34
C GLU A 208 6.56 -13.34 12.49
N LEU A 209 5.70 -12.38 12.16
CA LEU A 209 4.90 -11.63 13.13
C LEU A 209 3.59 -12.35 13.52
N GLN A 210 3.33 -13.53 12.96
CA GLN A 210 2.09 -14.29 13.17
C GLN A 210 0.81 -13.49 12.87
N VAL A 211 0.87 -12.58 11.90
CA VAL A 211 -0.27 -11.76 11.46
C VAL A 211 -1.11 -12.51 10.46
N TYR A 212 -2.41 -12.60 10.74
CA TYR A 212 -3.37 -13.25 9.85
C TYR A 212 -3.67 -12.40 8.60
N MET A 213 -3.12 -12.81 7.46
CA MET A 213 -3.26 -12.16 6.14
C MET A 213 -3.61 -13.16 5.02
N PRO A 214 -4.85 -13.69 5.01
CA PRO A 214 -5.26 -14.74 4.08
C PRO A 214 -5.25 -14.33 2.59
N LEU A 215 -5.56 -13.09 2.24
CA LEU A 215 -5.48 -12.58 0.86
C LEU A 215 -4.02 -12.49 0.39
N VAL A 216 -3.12 -11.97 1.23
CA VAL A 216 -1.67 -11.99 0.95
C VAL A 216 -1.16 -13.42 0.79
N ALA A 217 -1.52 -14.32 1.70
CA ALA A 217 -1.11 -15.73 1.62
C ALA A 217 -1.65 -16.41 0.36
N GLY A 218 -2.92 -16.17 0.02
CA GLY A 218 -3.55 -16.72 -1.18
C GLY A 218 -2.90 -16.22 -2.47
N LEU A 219 -2.66 -14.90 -2.58
CA LEU A 219 -1.99 -14.35 -3.75
C LEU A 219 -0.55 -14.86 -3.88
N HIS A 220 0.19 -14.96 -2.78
CA HIS A 220 1.54 -15.55 -2.76
C HIS A 220 1.52 -16.99 -3.27
N ALA A 221 0.56 -17.79 -2.81
CA ALA A 221 0.42 -19.18 -3.20
C ALA A 221 0.12 -19.35 -4.69
N ILE A 222 -0.66 -18.43 -5.29
CA ILE A 222 -0.93 -18.43 -6.73
C ILE A 222 0.34 -18.07 -7.51
N LEU A 223 1.05 -17.02 -7.11
CA LEU A 223 2.17 -16.49 -7.88
C LEU A 223 3.47 -17.29 -7.75
N PHE A 224 3.69 -17.95 -6.60
CA PHE A 224 4.99 -18.56 -6.28
C PHE A 224 4.91 -20.03 -5.89
N GLU A 225 3.72 -20.57 -5.64
CA GLU A 225 3.54 -21.97 -5.19
C GLU A 225 2.70 -22.81 -6.17
N GLY A 226 2.29 -22.22 -7.30
CA GLY A 226 1.55 -22.91 -8.37
C GLY A 226 0.12 -23.29 -7.99
N ARG A 227 -0.46 -22.67 -6.95
CA ARG A 227 -1.85 -22.91 -6.57
C ARG A 227 -2.80 -22.28 -7.57
N THR A 228 -3.86 -23.00 -7.89
CA THR A 228 -4.96 -22.47 -8.70
C THR A 228 -5.78 -21.49 -7.88
N LEU A 229 -6.48 -20.58 -8.56
CA LEU A 229 -7.35 -19.63 -7.88
C LEU A 229 -8.49 -20.34 -7.16
N GLU A 230 -9.05 -21.38 -7.77
CA GLU A 230 -10.14 -22.19 -7.21
C GLU A 230 -9.74 -22.78 -5.85
N GLN A 231 -8.52 -23.32 -5.76
CA GLN A 231 -7.97 -23.85 -4.50
C GLN A 231 -7.84 -22.77 -3.42
N VAL A 232 -7.42 -21.56 -3.79
CA VAL A 232 -7.31 -20.43 -2.85
C VAL A 232 -8.69 -19.97 -2.39
N ILE A 233 -9.66 -19.82 -3.31
CA ILE A 233 -11.03 -19.45 -2.95
C ILE A 233 -11.65 -20.49 -2.02
N GLU A 234 -11.49 -21.78 -2.31
CA GLU A 234 -11.99 -22.87 -1.46
C GLU A 234 -11.40 -22.80 -0.04
N LEU A 235 -10.11 -22.51 0.07
CA LEU A 235 -9.45 -22.33 1.37
C LEU A 235 -9.98 -21.10 2.12
N LEU A 236 -10.15 -19.96 1.43
CA LEU A 236 -10.67 -18.72 2.02
C LEU A 236 -12.10 -18.89 2.53
N MET A 237 -12.95 -19.60 1.79
CA MET A 237 -14.35 -19.83 2.15
C MET A 237 -14.53 -20.87 3.27
N ARG A 238 -13.54 -21.75 3.48
CA ARG A 238 -13.53 -22.71 4.60
C ARG A 238 -12.96 -22.15 5.90
N ALA A 239 -12.21 -21.06 5.82
CA ALA A 239 -11.63 -20.44 7.01
C ALA A 239 -12.73 -19.96 7.95
N GLU A 240 -12.53 -20.16 9.26
CA GLU A 240 -13.48 -19.66 10.25
C GLU A 240 -13.60 -18.13 10.14
N PRO A 241 -14.85 -17.60 10.07
CA PRO A 241 -15.06 -16.17 10.09
C PRO A 241 -14.50 -15.59 11.39
N LYS A 242 -13.60 -14.61 11.27
CA LYS A 242 -13.20 -13.77 12.40
C LYS A 242 -14.16 -12.57 12.52
N THR A 243 -13.89 -11.68 13.46
CA THR A 243 -14.58 -10.40 13.61
C THR A 243 -14.62 -9.62 12.29
N ASP A 244 -15.76 -8.95 12.02
CA ASP A 244 -15.94 -8.17 10.79
C ASP A 244 -15.02 -6.94 10.76
N VAL A 245 -14.93 -6.23 11.88
CA VAL A 245 -14.09 -5.05 12.06
C VAL A 245 -13.14 -5.29 13.24
N ASP A 246 -11.85 -5.18 12.96
CA ASP A 246 -10.81 -5.29 13.98
C ASP A 246 -10.75 -4.00 14.82
N PHE A 247 -10.21 -4.09 16.05
CA PHE A 247 -9.93 -2.94 16.93
C PHE A 247 -11.16 -2.16 17.44
N ILE A 248 -12.38 -2.69 17.29
CA ILE A 248 -13.54 -2.15 17.99
C ILE A 248 -13.43 -2.48 19.48
N SER A 249 -13.56 -1.46 20.34
CA SER A 249 -13.78 -1.69 21.76
C SER A 249 -15.16 -2.32 21.97
N THR A 250 -15.21 -3.54 22.53
CA THR A 250 -16.46 -4.22 22.87
C THR A 250 -17.25 -3.52 23.98
N SER A 251 -16.70 -2.47 24.60
CA SER A 251 -17.36 -1.70 25.66
C SER A 251 -18.35 -0.62 25.19
N GLY A 252 -18.50 -0.42 23.87
CA GLY A 252 -19.30 0.67 23.29
C GLY A 252 -20.67 0.30 22.72
N PHE A 253 -21.08 -0.97 22.78
CA PHE A 253 -22.42 -1.40 22.37
C PHE A 253 -23.30 -1.63 23.60
N ASN A 254 -23.61 -0.55 24.33
CA ASN A 254 -24.68 -0.53 25.33
C ASN A 254 -25.68 0.57 24.98
#